data_AF-A0A9D7SXQ4-F1
#
_entry.id   AF-A0A9D7SXQ4-F1
#
_cell.length_a   1.000
_cell.length_b   1.000
_cell.length_c   1.000
_cell.angle_alpha   90.00
_cell.angle_beta   90.00
_cell.angle_gamma   90.00
#
_symmetry.space_group_name_H-M   'P 1'
#
loop_
_entity.id
_entity.type
_entity.pdbx_description
1 polymer ?
#
loop_
_entity_poly.entity_id
_entity_poly.type
_entity_poly.pdbx_seq_one_letter_code
_entity_poly.pdbx_strand_id
1 'polypeptide(L)'
;MMSKSDQYVNILIIGTIILYLAIGVIGYKGQKFAYLASIVNIITGGAILLYWSLRQIQITQHIFELREILVLLFEVVVIACGVFYILSSERGGGLKIVQYLFYGIHLIVFVLGLIFMMTFKITRLI
;
A
#
# COMPACT_ATOMS: atom_id res chain seq x y z
N MET A 1 -20.69 19.21 6.93
CA MET A 1 -19.73 19.02 8.04
C MET A 1 -19.20 17.59 7.91
N MET A 2 -17.88 17.36 7.92
CA MET A 2 -17.32 16.00 7.80
C MET A 2 -17.74 15.15 9.00
N SER A 3 -18.04 13.86 8.79
CA SER A 3 -18.36 12.99 9.93
C SER A 3 -17.10 12.70 10.74
N LYS A 4 -17.26 12.34 12.03
CA LYS A 4 -16.12 11.94 12.87
C LYS A 4 -15.37 10.74 12.27
N SER A 5 -16.08 9.82 11.63
CA SER A 5 -15.48 8.67 10.94
C SER A 5 -14.54 9.10 9.81
N ASP A 6 -14.97 10.06 8.99
CA ASP A 6 -14.15 10.58 7.88
C ASP A 6 -12.90 11.30 8.39
N GLN A 7 -13.02 12.00 9.53
CA GLN A 7 -11.88 12.63 10.18
C GLN A 7 -10.86 11.59 10.63
N TYR A 8 -11.30 10.48 11.23
CA TYR A 8 -10.40 9.40 11.63
C TYR A 8 -9.70 8.74 10.43
N VAL A 9 -10.42 8.50 9.32
CA VAL A 9 -9.82 7.94 8.10
C VAL A 9 -8.76 8.88 7.54
N ASN A 10 -9.05 10.19 7.45
CA ASN A 10 -8.09 11.18 6.98
C ASN A 10 -6.85 11.24 7.88
N ILE A 11 -7.04 11.24 9.21
CA ILE A 11 -5.93 11.23 10.17
C ILE A 11 -5.06 9.98 9.97
N LEU A 12 -5.68 8.82 9.78
CA LEU A 12 -4.97 7.55 9.56
C LEU A 12 -4.17 7.59 8.26
N ILE A 13 -4.75 8.06 7.15
CA ILE A 13 -4.04 8.19 5.86
C ILE A 13 -2.87 9.17 5.98
N ILE A 14 -3.07 10.33 6.61
CA ILE A 14 -1.99 11.31 6.85
C ILE A 14 -0.87 10.68 7.69
N GLY A 15 -1.23 9.97 8.76
CA GLY A 15 -0.28 9.23 9.59
C GLY A 15 0.51 8.19 8.80
N THR A 16 -0.14 7.43 7.94
CA THR A 16 0.51 6.45 7.05
C THR A 16 1.45 7.12 6.05
N ILE A 17 1.09 8.24 5.45
CA ILE A 17 1.97 9.00 4.55
C ILE A 17 3.22 9.48 5.30
N ILE A 18 3.05 10.05 6.50
CA ILE A 18 4.19 10.48 7.33
C ILE A 18 5.10 9.30 7.67
N LEU A 19 4.52 8.16 8.03
CA LEU A 19 5.28 6.94 8.31
C LEU A 19 6.08 6.46 7.10
N TYR A 20 5.48 6.44 5.91
CA TYR A 20 6.18 6.18 4.66
C TYR A 20 7.36 7.14 4.52
N LEU A 21 7.12 8.45 4.52
CA LEU A 21 8.20 9.44 4.35
C LEU A 21 9.34 9.26 5.37
N ALA A 22 9.01 8.98 6.63
CA ALA A 22 10.01 8.68 7.67
C ALA A 22 10.85 7.44 7.34
N ILE A 23 10.21 6.34 6.93
CA ILE A 23 10.90 5.11 6.49
C ILE A 23 11.78 5.37 5.28
N GLY A 24 11.32 6.22 4.33
CA GLY A 24 12.10 6.68 3.20
C GLY A 24 13.40 7.36 3.61
N VAL A 25 13.31 8.34 4.51
CA VAL A 25 14.47 9.10 5.01
C VAL A 25 15.43 8.19 5.78
N ILE A 26 14.91 7.36 6.70
CA ILE A 26 15.71 6.43 7.52
C ILE A 26 16.41 5.41 6.62
N GLY A 27 15.67 4.81 5.69
CA GLY A 27 16.19 3.80 4.78
C GLY A 27 17.25 4.34 3.86
N TYR A 28 17.06 5.56 3.32
CA TYR A 28 18.03 6.21 2.47
C TYR A 28 19.33 6.52 3.23
N LYS A 29 19.24 7.16 4.41
CA LYS A 29 20.41 7.46 5.24
C LYS A 29 21.14 6.20 5.72
N GLY A 30 20.39 5.16 6.06
CA GLY A 30 20.93 3.90 6.55
C GLY A 30 21.42 2.94 5.48
N GLN A 31 21.35 3.30 4.18
CA GLN A 31 21.67 2.41 3.04
C GLN A 31 20.91 1.07 3.06
N LYS A 32 19.76 1.04 3.75
CA LYS A 32 18.88 -0.13 3.93
C LYS A 32 17.52 0.09 3.29
N PHE A 33 17.39 1.10 2.42
CA PHE A 33 16.12 1.51 1.86
C PHE A 33 15.38 0.34 1.18
N ALA A 34 16.06 -0.46 0.36
CA ALA A 34 15.41 -1.56 -0.35
C ALA A 34 14.83 -2.62 0.60
N TYR A 35 15.50 -2.87 1.72
CA TYR A 35 15.02 -3.79 2.75
C TYR A 35 13.79 -3.24 3.47
N LEU A 36 13.83 -1.98 3.92
CA LEU A 36 12.69 -1.35 4.57
C LEU A 36 11.50 -1.18 3.62
N ALA A 37 11.75 -0.79 2.37
CA ALA A 37 10.75 -0.71 1.32
C ALA A 37 10.08 -2.06 1.10
N SER A 38 10.83 -3.17 1.10
CA SER A 38 10.26 -4.52 0.98
C SER A 38 9.32 -4.86 2.13
N ILE A 39 9.70 -4.54 3.37
CA ILE A 39 8.85 -4.76 4.54
C ILE A 39 7.55 -3.96 4.41
N VAL A 40 7.66 -2.67 4.09
CA VAL A 40 6.49 -1.80 3.92
C VAL A 40 5.59 -2.30 2.79
N ASN A 41 6.15 -2.70 1.65
CA ASN A 41 5.39 -3.25 0.52
C ASN A 41 4.63 -4.53 0.90
N ILE A 42 5.25 -5.45 1.64
CA ILE A 42 4.59 -6.67 2.12
C ILE A 42 3.45 -6.32 3.08
N ILE A 43 3.69 -5.43 4.04
CA ILE A 43 2.68 -5.04 5.03
C ILE A 43 1.49 -4.36 4.33
N THR A 44 1.76 -3.42 3.44
CA THR A 44 0.71 -2.67 2.72
C THR A 44 -0.08 -3.57 1.79
N GLY A 45 0.60 -4.36 0.93
CA GLY A 45 -0.09 -5.29 0.04
C GLY A 45 -0.87 -6.35 0.81
N GLY A 46 -0.30 -6.87 1.90
CA GLY A 46 -0.97 -7.80 2.81
C GLY A 46 -2.22 -7.19 3.46
N ALA A 47 -2.14 -5.93 3.89
CA ALA A 47 -3.30 -5.21 4.43
C ALA A 47 -4.40 -5.00 3.38
N ILE A 48 -4.03 -4.70 2.12
CA ILE A 48 -5.00 -4.56 1.01
C ILE A 48 -5.69 -5.91 0.74
N LEU A 49 -4.93 -7.00 0.62
CA LEU A 49 -5.50 -8.33 0.40
C LEU A 49 -6.38 -8.79 1.58
N LEU A 50 -5.97 -8.50 2.82
CA LEU A 50 -6.74 -8.83 4.01
C LEU A 50 -8.06 -8.04 4.04
N TYR A 51 -8.00 -6.72 3.84
CA TYR A 51 -9.18 -5.86 3.78
C TYR A 51 -10.15 -6.35 2.70
N TRP A 52 -9.63 -6.64 1.51
CA TRP A 52 -10.43 -7.17 0.42
C TRP A 52 -11.10 -8.50 0.79
N SER A 53 -10.33 -9.45 1.34
CA SER A 53 -10.86 -10.76 1.74
C SER A 53 -11.96 -10.65 2.80
N LEU A 54 -11.77 -9.78 3.81
CA LEU A 54 -12.78 -9.51 4.83
C LEU A 54 -14.06 -8.92 4.24
N ARG A 55 -13.91 -8.02 3.26
CA ARG A 55 -15.04 -7.42 2.55
C ARG A 55 -15.79 -8.46 1.71
N GLN A 56 -15.09 -9.38 1.05
CA GLN A 56 -15.73 -10.41 0.24
C GLN A 56 -16.63 -11.36 1.03
N ILE A 57 -16.20 -11.72 2.24
CA ILE A 57 -16.97 -12.61 3.13
C ILE A 57 -18.34 -12.00 3.48
N GLN A 58 -18.48 -10.67 3.42
CA GLN A 58 -19.71 -9.96 3.77
C GLN A 58 -20.70 -9.83 2.59
N ILE A 59 -20.32 -10.18 1.36
CA ILE A 59 -21.12 -9.97 0.15
C ILE A 59 -21.78 -11.29 -0.29
N THR A 60 -23.11 -11.31 -0.40
CA THR A 60 -23.90 -12.51 -0.75
C THR A 60 -23.79 -12.93 -2.23
N GLN A 61 -23.53 -11.99 -3.15
CA GLN A 61 -23.30 -12.26 -4.57
C GLN A 61 -22.13 -11.41 -5.06
N HIS A 62 -21.04 -12.04 -5.49
CA HIS A 62 -19.87 -11.33 -5.95
C HIS A 62 -19.73 -11.39 -7.47
N ILE A 63 -19.75 -10.23 -8.10
CA ILE A 63 -19.38 -10.05 -9.50
C ILE A 63 -17.98 -9.47 -9.48
N PHE A 64 -17.00 -10.29 -9.88
CA PHE A 64 -15.62 -9.83 -9.98
C PHE A 64 -15.48 -8.87 -11.16
N GLU A 65 -15.12 -7.62 -10.88
CA GLU A 65 -14.73 -6.69 -11.93
C GLU A 65 -13.27 -6.95 -12.33
N LEU A 66 -12.98 -6.90 -13.64
CA LEU A 66 -11.61 -7.10 -14.15
C LEU A 66 -10.60 -6.16 -13.49
N ARG A 67 -11.00 -4.91 -13.20
CA ARG A 67 -10.14 -3.92 -12.53
C ARG A 67 -9.72 -4.37 -11.13
N GLU A 68 -10.63 -4.98 -10.38
CA GLU A 68 -10.38 -5.49 -9.04
C GLU A 68 -9.41 -6.66 -9.07
N ILE A 69 -9.61 -7.61 -9.99
CA ILE A 69 -8.68 -8.75 -10.19
C ILE A 69 -7.26 -8.25 -10.50
N LEU A 70 -7.12 -7.24 -11.38
CA LEU A 70 -5.82 -6.69 -11.74
C LEU A 70 -5.09 -6.06 -10.55
N VAL A 71 -5.81 -5.34 -9.68
CA VAL A 71 -5.23 -4.75 -8.46
C VAL A 71 -4.79 -5.85 -7.50
N LEU A 72 -5.62 -6.88 -7.28
CA LEU A 72 -5.26 -7.99 -6.38
C LEU A 72 -4.05 -8.78 -6.89
N LEU A 73 -3.99 -9.05 -8.20
CA LEU A 73 -2.85 -9.72 -8.81
C LEU A 73 -1.58 -8.88 -8.66
N PHE A 74 -1.69 -7.56 -8.87
CA PHE A 74 -0.58 -6.63 -8.64
C PHE A 74 -0.08 -6.72 -7.18
N GLU A 75 -0.98 -6.69 -6.19
CA GLU A 75 -0.59 -6.79 -4.78
C GLU A 75 0.08 -8.13 -4.45
N VAL A 76 -0.41 -9.24 -5.02
CA VAL A 76 0.25 -10.55 -4.86
C VAL A 76 1.68 -10.52 -5.42
N VAL A 77 1.90 -9.90 -6.58
CA VAL A 77 3.24 -9.73 -7.17
C VAL A 77 4.12 -8.85 -6.27
N VAL A 78 3.60 -7.75 -5.75
CA VAL A 78 4.32 -6.85 -4.83
C VAL A 78 4.80 -7.62 -3.60
N ILE A 79 3.92 -8.39 -2.96
CA ILE A 79 4.24 -9.21 -1.79
C ILE A 79 5.29 -10.27 -2.15
N ALA A 80 5.07 -11.02 -3.24
CA ALA A 80 5.99 -12.08 -3.67
C ALA A 80 7.39 -11.54 -3.93
N CYS A 81 7.51 -10.39 -4.63
CA CYS A 81 8.80 -9.73 -4.84
C CYS A 81 9.44 -9.27 -3.51
N GLY A 82 8.65 -8.76 -2.56
CA GLY A 82 9.14 -8.35 -1.24
C GLY A 82 9.68 -9.52 -0.44
N VAL A 83 8.90 -10.61 -0.35
CA VAL A 83 9.30 -11.83 0.35
C VAL A 83 10.55 -12.42 -0.29
N PHE A 84 10.57 -12.52 -1.62
CA PHE A 84 11.73 -13.02 -2.35
C PHE A 84 12.99 -12.17 -2.07
N TYR A 85 12.88 -10.83 -2.08
CA TYR A 85 14.01 -9.96 -1.78
C TYR A 85 14.54 -10.15 -0.35
N ILE A 86 13.66 -10.31 0.64
CA ILE A 86 14.06 -10.52 2.04
C ILE A 86 14.75 -11.87 2.23
N LEU A 87 14.23 -12.93 1.61
CA LEU A 87 14.74 -14.30 1.76
C LEU A 87 15.94 -14.61 0.88
N SER A 88 16.12 -13.89 -0.24
CA SER A 88 17.26 -14.08 -1.14
C SER A 88 18.58 -13.71 -0.45
N SER A 89 19.56 -14.63 -0.52
CA SER A 89 20.94 -14.37 -0.09
C SER A 89 21.62 -13.36 -1.02
N GLU A 90 21.29 -13.40 -2.31
CA GLU A 90 21.77 -12.47 -3.33
C GLU A 90 20.73 -11.39 -3.64
N ARG A 91 20.90 -10.23 -3.00
CA ARG A 91 20.07 -9.05 -3.23
C ARG A 91 20.47 -8.35 -4.52
N GLY A 92 20.15 -8.96 -5.66
CA GLY A 92 20.42 -8.44 -6.99
C GLY A 92 19.89 -7.01 -7.18
N GLY A 93 20.62 -6.21 -7.97
CA GLY A 93 20.29 -4.80 -8.20
C GLY A 93 18.89 -4.57 -8.78
N GLY A 94 18.42 -5.47 -9.64
CA GLY A 94 17.08 -5.39 -10.24
C GLY A 94 15.94 -5.45 -9.20
N LEU A 95 16.02 -6.38 -8.24
CA LEU A 95 14.99 -6.48 -7.20
C LEU A 95 14.96 -5.24 -6.30
N LYS A 96 16.11 -4.61 -6.03
CA LYS A 96 16.14 -3.34 -5.27
C LYS A 96 15.31 -2.25 -5.97
N ILE A 97 15.49 -2.12 -7.28
CA ILE A 97 14.77 -1.14 -8.10
C ILE A 97 13.26 -1.44 -8.05
N VAL A 98 12.87 -2.70 -8.21
CA VAL A 98 11.46 -3.12 -8.12
C VAL A 98 10.85 -2.73 -6.77
N GLN A 99 11.57 -2.92 -5.66
CA GLN A 99 11.09 -2.53 -4.33
C GLN A 99 10.90 -1.01 -4.18
N TYR A 100 11.77 -0.21 -4.80
CA TYR A 100 11.63 1.24 -4.82
C TYR A 100 10.40 1.68 -5.63
N LEU A 101 10.16 1.04 -6.78
CA LEU A 101 9.00 1.33 -7.61
C LEU A 101 7.69 1.03 -6.88
N PHE A 102 7.55 -0.16 -6.29
CA PHE A 102 6.34 -0.51 -5.54
C PHE A 102 6.13 0.38 -4.33
N TYR A 103 7.19 0.71 -3.61
CA TYR A 103 7.12 1.66 -2.50
C TYR A 103 6.62 3.04 -2.95
N GLY A 104 7.14 3.54 -4.08
CA GLY A 104 6.72 4.79 -4.67
C GLY A 104 5.26 4.76 -5.14
N ILE A 105 4.84 3.68 -5.81
CA ILE A 105 3.46 3.48 -6.26
C ILE A 105 2.50 3.54 -5.06
N HIS A 106 2.76 2.77 -4.00
CA HIS A 106 1.94 2.81 -2.79
C HIS A 106 1.85 4.21 -2.18
N LEU A 107 2.98 4.90 -2.06
CA LEU A 107 3.00 6.27 -1.53
C LEU A 107 2.16 7.22 -2.40
N ILE A 108 2.30 7.13 -3.72
CA ILE A 108 1.50 7.92 -4.67
C ILE A 108 0.01 7.62 -4.50
N VAL A 109 -0.37 6.34 -4.38
CA VAL A 109 -1.77 5.94 -4.15
C VAL A 109 -2.32 6.54 -2.86
N PHE A 110 -1.57 6.53 -1.75
CA PHE A 110 -1.99 7.17 -0.51
C PHE A 110 -2.17 8.69 -0.67
N VAL A 111 -1.23 9.37 -1.33
CA VAL A 111 -1.31 10.82 -1.56
C VAL A 111 -2.49 11.18 -2.47
N LEU A 112 -2.67 10.47 -3.58
CA LEU A 112 -3.79 10.69 -4.50
C LEU A 112 -5.13 10.39 -3.82
N GLY A 113 -5.20 9.31 -3.03
CA GLY A 113 -6.38 8.97 -2.24
C GLY A 113 -6.74 10.07 -1.24
N LEU A 114 -5.75 10.62 -0.53
CA LEU A 114 -5.96 11.73 0.40
C LEU A 114 -6.46 12.99 -0.33
N ILE A 115 -5.80 13.38 -1.44
CA ILE A 115 -6.21 14.54 -2.25
C ILE A 115 -7.65 14.35 -2.72
N PHE A 116 -7.96 13.18 -3.29
CA PHE A 116 -9.29 12.86 -3.79
C PHE A 116 -10.36 12.96 -2.69
N MET A 117 -10.10 12.37 -1.52
CA MET A 117 -11.00 12.46 -0.37
C MET A 117 -11.24 13.90 0.09
N MET A 118 -10.17 14.72 0.18
CA MET A 118 -10.28 16.12 0.58
C MET A 118 -11.02 16.98 -0.46
N THR A 119 -10.74 16.76 -1.75
CA THR A 119 -11.34 17.52 -2.85
C THR A 119 -12.82 17.22 -3.01
N PHE A 120 -13.20 15.94 -3.05
CA PHE A 120 -14.58 15.53 -3.33
C PHE A 120 -15.43 15.36 -2.06
N LYS A 121 -14.85 15.57 -0.87
CA LYS A 121 -15.51 15.35 0.44
C LYS A 121 -16.19 13.98 0.52
N ILE A 122 -15.58 12.97 -0.11
CA ILE A 122 -16.15 11.64 -0.17
C ILE A 122 -16.04 11.01 1.22
N THR A 123 -17.20 10.72 1.80
CA THR A 123 -17.40 10.21 3.17
C THR A 123 -17.43 8.68 3.24
N ARG A 124 -17.17 7.99 2.11
CA ARG A 124 -17.05 6.53 2.04
C ARG A 124 -16.01 6.14 1.00
N LEU A 125 -14.99 5.41 1.42
CA LEU A 125 -14.21 4.55 0.53
C LEU A 125 -15.08 3.30 0.24
N ILE A 126 -16.15 3.49 -0.53
CA ILE A 126 -17.20 2.50 -0.86
C ILE A 126 -17.69 1.72 0.37
#